data_AF-A0A1G5FUX3-F1
#
_entry.id   AF-A0A1G5FUX3-F1
#
_cell.length_a   1.000
_cell.length_b   1.000
_cell.length_c   1.000
_cell.angle_alpha   90.00
_cell.angle_beta   90.00
_cell.angle_gamma   90.00
#
_symmetry.space_group_name_H-M   'P 1'
#
loop_
_entity.id
_entity.type
_entity.pdbx_description
1 polymer ?
#
loop_
_entity_poly.entity_id
_entity_poly.type
_entity_poly.pdbx_seq_one_letter_code
_entity_poly.pdbx_strand_id
1 'polypeptide(L)'
;MNILFYIVTVIIVLAIQALQMFGNVEGLFFILRPVVAFLELFLSTTFTYYEGIGFISPDLHINISKACSGVNFFSMTFLMLVFSFISKLKGVKLKWLALIDFLVFSYLLTIFVNGSRIIVTVFVMNLGVFPARYEAIVHQTLGVFFYLGFLLLTHIIYTKLIKKLGETYEEII
;
A
#
# COMPACT_ATOMS: atom_id res chain seq x y z
N MET A 1 16.56 4.17 -22.92
CA MET A 1 16.51 5.11 -21.77
C MET A 1 15.50 4.62 -20.71
N ASN A 2 15.75 3.46 -20.10
CA ASN A 2 14.91 2.94 -18.99
C ASN A 2 15.45 3.39 -17.62
N ILE A 3 16.76 3.65 -17.55
CA ILE A 3 17.47 4.05 -16.33
C ILE A 3 16.89 5.32 -15.70
N LEU A 4 16.45 6.28 -16.52
CA LEU A 4 15.78 7.49 -16.05
C LEU A 4 14.53 7.18 -15.22
N PHE A 5 13.68 6.26 -15.70
CA PHE A 5 12.45 5.87 -15.00
C PHE A 5 12.77 5.15 -13.68
N TYR A 6 13.80 4.30 -13.66
CA TYR A 6 14.24 3.65 -12.42
C TYR A 6 14.79 4.66 -11.40
N ILE A 7 15.61 5.62 -11.83
CA ILE A 7 16.12 6.68 -10.96
C ILE A 7 14.99 7.51 -10.38
N VAL A 8 14.05 7.97 -11.22
CA VAL A 8 12.88 8.74 -10.77
C VAL A 8 12.06 7.94 -9.75
N THR A 9 11.83 6.65 -10.01
CA THR A 9 11.09 5.77 -9.10
C THR A 9 11.78 5.63 -7.76
N VAL A 10 13.10 5.42 -7.75
CA VAL A 10 13.89 5.33 -6.51
C VAL A 10 13.85 6.65 -5.74
N ILE A 11 13.97 7.80 -6.42
CA ILE A 11 13.87 9.12 -5.77
C ILE A 11 12.49 9.30 -5.11
N ILE A 12 11.41 8.96 -5.80
CA ILE A 12 10.04 9.04 -5.25
C ILE A 12 9.92 8.17 -3.99
N VAL A 13 10.39 6.92 -4.06
CA VAL A 13 10.34 5.99 -2.92
C VAL A 13 11.19 6.48 -1.76
N LEU A 14 12.40 6.97 -2.01
CA LEU A 14 13.25 7.53 -0.97
C LEU A 14 12.64 8.76 -0.31
N ALA A 15 12.00 9.63 -1.08
CA ALA A 15 11.30 10.79 -0.54
C ALA A 15 10.13 10.37 0.37
N ILE A 16 9.32 9.41 -0.07
CA ILE A 16 8.22 8.86 0.74
C ILE A 16 8.74 8.18 2.01
N GLN A 17 9.82 7.41 1.90
CA GLN A 17 10.45 6.74 3.05
C GLN A 17 11.09 7.75 4.02
N ALA A 18 11.65 8.85 3.51
CA ALA A 18 12.14 9.93 4.35
C ALA A 18 11.01 10.61 5.14
N LEU A 19 9.84 10.81 4.52
CA LEU A 19 8.65 11.29 5.24
C LEU A 19 8.22 10.32 6.35
N GLN A 20 8.30 9.00 6.10
CA GLN A 20 7.99 7.99 7.10
C GLN A 20 9.00 7.96 8.27
N MET A 21 10.29 8.06 7.97
CA MET A 21 11.37 7.95 8.97
C MET A 21 11.56 9.23 9.78
N PHE A 22 11.60 10.39 9.11
CA PHE A 22 11.97 11.66 9.73
C PHE A 22 10.78 12.62 9.89
N GLY A 23 9.76 12.50 9.04
CA GLY A 23 8.58 13.37 9.11
C GLY A 23 7.69 13.05 10.31
N ASN A 24 6.90 14.03 10.77
CA ASN A 24 5.88 13.81 11.80
C ASN A 24 4.66 13.05 11.24
N VAL A 25 3.69 12.70 12.10
CA VAL A 25 2.52 11.89 11.69
C VAL A 25 1.71 12.61 10.61
N GLU A 26 1.70 13.94 10.66
CA GLU A 26 0.98 14.82 9.73
C GLU A 26 1.55 14.73 8.32
N GLY A 27 2.85 14.47 8.18
CA GLY A 27 3.51 14.21 6.89
C GLY A 27 2.96 12.97 6.18
N LEU A 28 2.30 12.06 6.91
CA LEU A 28 1.65 10.86 6.37
C LEU A 28 0.13 10.99 6.27
N PHE A 29 -0.45 12.17 6.48
CA PHE A 29 -1.90 12.36 6.36
C PHE A 29 -2.45 12.00 4.99
N PHE A 30 -1.64 12.14 3.94
CA PHE A 30 -2.05 11.75 2.59
C PHE A 30 -2.44 10.26 2.52
N ILE A 31 -1.81 9.38 3.29
CA ILE A 31 -2.14 7.95 3.32
C ILE A 31 -2.98 7.56 4.54
N LEU A 32 -2.74 8.21 5.69
CA LEU A 32 -3.45 7.90 6.94
C LEU A 32 -4.92 8.30 6.88
N ARG A 33 -5.26 9.50 6.38
CA ARG A 33 -6.66 9.96 6.35
C ARG A 33 -7.55 9.05 5.47
N PRO A 34 -7.13 8.66 4.25
CA PRO A 34 -7.92 7.72 3.46
C PRO A 34 -8.05 6.34 4.08
N VAL A 35 -6.99 5.84 4.74
CA VAL A 35 -7.06 4.57 5.49
C VAL A 35 -8.06 4.69 6.63
N VAL A 36 -8.02 5.77 7.41
CA VAL A 36 -8.97 6.02 8.50
C VAL A 36 -10.39 6.11 7.96
N ALA A 37 -10.64 6.89 6.90
CA ALA A 37 -11.97 6.98 6.30
C ALA A 37 -12.48 5.62 5.79
N PHE A 38 -11.59 4.79 5.24
CA PHE A 38 -11.93 3.41 4.89
C PHE A 38 -12.32 2.61 6.14
N LEU A 39 -11.58 2.72 7.24
CA LEU A 39 -11.91 2.01 8.48
C LEU A 39 -13.21 2.48 9.12
N GLU A 40 -13.47 3.78 9.18
CA GLU A 40 -14.72 4.35 9.71
C GLU A 40 -15.93 3.82 8.93
N LEU A 41 -15.81 3.71 7.61
CA LEU A 41 -16.86 3.17 6.74
C LEU A 41 -17.21 1.71 7.09
N PHE A 42 -16.21 0.87 7.40
CA PHE A 42 -16.42 -0.56 7.64
C PHE A 42 -16.64 -0.93 9.11
N LEU A 43 -16.00 -0.21 10.04
CA LEU A 43 -16.04 -0.52 11.48
C LEU A 43 -17.13 0.26 12.23
N SER A 44 -17.80 1.22 11.58
CA SER A 44 -18.84 2.06 12.21
C SER A 44 -18.38 2.74 13.52
N THR A 45 -17.10 3.09 13.61
CA THR A 45 -16.48 3.85 14.71
C THR A 45 -15.87 5.13 14.17
N THR A 46 -15.55 6.07 15.04
CA THR A 46 -14.84 7.31 14.70
C THR A 46 -13.40 7.27 15.19
N PHE A 47 -12.48 7.80 14.39
CA PHE A 47 -11.09 7.96 14.78
C PHE A 47 -10.75 9.44 15.01
N THR A 48 -10.31 9.75 16.22
CA THR A 48 -9.87 11.11 16.58
C THR A 48 -8.35 11.21 16.44
N TYR A 49 -7.88 12.26 15.80
CA TYR A 49 -6.44 12.53 15.69
C TYR A 49 -5.90 13.17 16.97
N TYR A 50 -4.80 12.62 17.47
CA TYR A 50 -4.01 13.15 18.58
C TYR A 50 -2.60 13.48 18.11
N GLU A 51 -2.17 14.72 18.37
CA GLU A 51 -0.88 15.23 17.93
C GLU A 51 0.29 14.36 18.41
N GLY A 52 1.20 14.03 17.49
CA GLY A 52 2.37 13.19 17.77
C GLY A 52 2.09 11.70 17.97
N ILE A 53 0.83 11.29 18.17
CA ILE A 53 0.46 9.89 18.43
C ILE A 53 -0.14 9.23 17.18
N GLY A 54 -1.15 9.86 16.58
CA GLY A 54 -1.89 9.31 15.44
C GLY A 54 -3.39 9.31 15.64
N PHE A 55 -4.10 8.47 14.90
CA PHE A 55 -5.55 8.36 14.93
C PHE A 55 -5.98 7.26 15.91
N ILE A 56 -6.80 7.61 16.89
CA ILE A 56 -7.21 6.70 17.95
C ILE A 56 -8.73 6.52 17.91
N SER A 57 -9.19 5.27 17.97
CA SER A 57 -10.58 4.93 18.25
C SER A 57 -10.68 4.51 19.73
N PRO A 58 -11.39 5.28 20.58
CA PRO A 58 -11.63 4.91 21.98
C PRO A 58 -12.41 3.61 22.11
N ASP A 59 -13.37 3.37 21.21
CA ASP A 59 -14.28 2.22 21.26
C ASP A 59 -13.55 0.89 20.99
N LEU A 60 -12.57 0.92 20.08
CA LEU A 60 -11.82 -0.28 19.68
C LEU A 60 -10.45 -0.37 20.37
N HIS A 61 -10.04 0.64 21.14
CA HIS A 61 -8.70 0.78 21.72
C HIS A 61 -7.55 0.64 20.70
N ILE A 62 -7.77 1.09 19.47
CA ILE A 62 -6.79 1.00 18.38
C ILE A 62 -6.12 2.34 18.14
N ASN A 63 -4.79 2.31 17.99
CA ASN A 63 -3.98 3.43 17.56
C ASN A 63 -3.40 3.18 16.15
N ILE A 64 -3.75 4.05 15.20
CA ILE A 64 -3.19 4.09 13.85
C ILE A 64 -2.10 5.16 13.81
N SER A 65 -0.87 4.71 14.08
CA SER A 65 0.35 5.51 14.00
C SER A 65 1.05 5.34 12.65
N LYS A 66 2.22 5.99 12.48
CA LYS A 66 3.07 5.86 11.27
C LYS A 66 3.38 4.40 10.90
N ALA A 67 3.51 3.52 11.90
CA ALA A 67 3.80 2.10 11.69
C ALA A 67 2.67 1.37 10.94
N CYS A 68 1.43 1.85 11.07
CA CYS A 68 0.25 1.29 10.42
C CYS A 68 -0.12 1.99 9.10
N SER A 69 0.71 2.91 8.61
CA SER A 69 0.42 3.71 7.41
C SER A 69 0.36 2.91 6.11
N GLY A 70 1.03 1.75 6.05
CA GLY A 70 1.13 0.94 4.82
C GLY A 70 2.15 1.46 3.80
N VAL A 71 2.91 2.52 4.11
CA VAL A 71 3.88 3.14 3.17
C VAL A 71 4.95 2.15 2.67
N ASN A 72 5.38 1.21 3.50
CA ASN A 72 6.31 0.17 3.08
C ASN A 72 5.71 -0.72 1.97
N PHE A 73 4.44 -1.12 2.13
CA PHE A 73 3.75 -1.93 1.12
C PHE A 73 3.51 -1.12 -0.17
N PHE A 74 3.13 0.16 -0.04
CA PHE A 74 3.03 1.08 -1.18
C PHE A 74 4.34 1.14 -1.97
N SER A 75 5.45 1.38 -1.27
CA SER A 75 6.79 1.47 -1.86
C SER A 75 7.20 0.18 -2.56
N MET A 76 7.01 -0.97 -1.91
CA MET A 76 7.35 -2.28 -2.47
C MET A 76 6.52 -2.58 -3.73
N THR A 77 5.21 -2.31 -3.68
CA THR A 77 4.30 -2.54 -4.82
C THR A 77 4.68 -1.63 -5.99
N PHE A 78 4.93 -0.35 -5.74
CA PHE A 78 5.32 0.60 -6.77
C PHE A 78 6.66 0.21 -7.44
N LEU A 79 7.68 -0.12 -6.63
CA LEU A 79 8.97 -0.60 -7.14
C LEU A 79 8.80 -1.86 -7.98
N MET A 80 8.07 -2.86 -7.45
CA MET A 80 7.82 -4.11 -8.17
C MET A 80 7.17 -3.85 -9.53
N LEU A 81 6.13 -3.00 -9.60
CA LEU A 81 5.46 -2.69 -10.86
C LEU A 81 6.39 -2.02 -11.87
N VAL A 82 7.14 -1.00 -11.44
CA VAL A 82 8.06 -0.30 -12.34
C VAL A 82 9.16 -1.23 -12.83
N PHE A 83 9.88 -1.90 -11.94
CA PHE A 83 11.02 -2.74 -12.29
C PHE A 83 10.62 -3.95 -13.15
N SER A 84 9.45 -4.54 -12.91
CA SER A 84 8.98 -5.71 -13.66
C SER A 84 8.39 -5.37 -15.04
N PHE A 85 7.83 -4.17 -15.22
CA PHE A 85 6.97 -3.89 -16.36
C PHE A 85 7.35 -2.66 -17.21
N ILE A 86 8.05 -1.66 -16.67
CA ILE A 86 8.38 -0.44 -17.45
C ILE A 86 9.28 -0.74 -18.65
N SER A 87 10.15 -1.74 -18.53
CA SER A 87 11.08 -2.17 -19.59
C SER A 87 10.38 -2.84 -20.76
N LYS A 88 9.20 -3.43 -20.52
CA LYS A 88 8.40 -4.15 -21.53
C LYS A 88 7.57 -3.21 -22.42
N LEU A 89 7.38 -1.96 -22.00
CA LEU A 89 6.62 -0.97 -22.75
C LEU A 89 7.49 -0.32 -23.84
N LYS A 90 6.93 -0.14 -25.03
CA LYS A 90 7.55 0.59 -26.15
C LYS A 90 7.03 2.05 -26.16
N GLY A 91 7.95 3.00 -26.31
CA GLY A 91 7.63 4.43 -26.37
C GLY A 91 7.76 5.17 -25.03
N VAL A 92 8.31 6.38 -25.07
CA VAL A 92 8.57 7.20 -23.86
C VAL A 92 7.28 7.73 -23.24
N LYS A 93 6.31 8.14 -24.06
CA LYS A 93 4.99 8.63 -23.58
C LYS A 93 4.25 7.55 -22.79
N LEU A 94 4.21 6.32 -23.31
CA LEU A 94 3.55 5.20 -22.66
C LEU A 94 4.21 4.85 -21.32
N LYS A 95 5.54 4.97 -21.22
CA LYS A 95 6.27 4.77 -19.95
C LYS A 95 5.91 5.81 -18.89
N TRP A 96 5.79 7.08 -19.27
CA TRP A 96 5.34 8.11 -18.33
C TRP A 96 3.90 7.87 -17.85
N LEU A 97 3.00 7.50 -18.76
CA LEU A 97 1.63 7.13 -18.39
C LEU A 97 1.61 5.93 -17.44
N ALA A 98 2.38 4.88 -17.74
CA ALA A 98 2.48 3.70 -16.89
C ALA A 98 3.10 4.02 -15.52
N LEU A 99 4.07 4.93 -15.43
CA LEU A 99 4.66 5.33 -14.16
C LEU A 99 3.61 5.99 -13.25
N ILE A 100 2.79 6.89 -13.81
CA ILE A 100 1.70 7.55 -13.09
C ILE A 100 0.63 6.52 -12.69
N ASP A 101 0.25 5.64 -13.62
CA ASP A 101 -0.69 4.55 -13.34
C ASP A 101 -0.21 3.66 -12.19
N PHE A 102 1.04 3.19 -12.23
CA PHE A 102 1.60 2.34 -11.18
C PHE A 102 1.65 3.05 -9.82
N LEU A 103 1.95 4.36 -9.80
CA LEU A 103 1.96 5.14 -8.57
C LEU A 103 0.55 5.27 -7.98
N VAL A 104 -0.44 5.63 -8.80
CA VAL A 104 -1.83 5.78 -8.35
C VAL A 104 -2.41 4.42 -7.94
N PHE A 105 -2.20 3.39 -8.75
CA PHE A 105 -2.68 2.03 -8.47
C PHE A 105 -2.10 1.48 -7.18
N SER A 106 -0.78 1.58 -6.96
CA SER A 106 -0.15 1.09 -5.74
C SER A 106 -0.60 1.86 -4.50
N TYR A 107 -0.88 3.16 -4.62
CA TYR A 107 -1.45 3.96 -3.55
C TYR A 107 -2.88 3.50 -3.19
N LEU A 108 -3.77 3.35 -4.17
CA LEU A 108 -5.14 2.86 -3.96
C LEU A 108 -5.16 1.44 -3.39
N LEU A 109 -4.33 0.56 -3.94
CA LEU A 109 -4.18 -0.80 -3.44
C LEU A 109 -3.69 -0.81 -1.99
N THR A 110 -2.81 0.11 -1.62
CA THR A 110 -2.33 0.22 -0.23
C THR A 110 -3.46 0.59 0.72
N ILE A 111 -4.30 1.56 0.37
CA ILE A 111 -5.47 1.92 1.21
C ILE A 111 -6.34 0.70 1.44
N PHE A 112 -6.68 -0.03 0.37
CA PHE A 112 -7.52 -1.21 0.44
C PHE A 112 -6.89 -2.36 1.26
N VAL A 113 -5.66 -2.75 0.94
CA VAL A 113 -4.99 -3.89 1.59
C VAL A 113 -4.65 -3.57 3.05
N ASN A 114 -4.13 -2.37 3.33
CA ASN A 114 -3.81 -1.95 4.69
C ASN A 114 -5.07 -1.79 5.53
N GLY A 115 -6.13 -1.18 4.98
CA GLY A 115 -7.43 -1.08 5.64
C GLY A 115 -8.01 -2.45 5.96
N SER A 116 -8.06 -3.35 4.98
CA SER A 116 -8.54 -4.73 5.17
C SER A 116 -7.73 -5.49 6.22
N ARG A 117 -6.40 -5.35 6.22
CA ARG A 117 -5.53 -5.94 7.25
C ARG A 117 -5.93 -5.46 8.64
N ILE A 118 -6.11 -4.15 8.82
CA ILE A 118 -6.48 -3.58 10.12
C ILE A 118 -7.83 -4.13 10.57
N ILE A 119 -8.86 -4.11 9.72
CA ILE A 119 -10.20 -4.65 10.01
C ILE A 119 -10.11 -6.11 10.47
N VAL A 120 -9.37 -6.94 9.75
CA VAL A 120 -9.20 -8.36 10.11
C VAL A 120 -8.45 -8.51 11.44
N THR A 121 -7.43 -7.69 11.71
CA THR A 121 -6.78 -7.69 13.02
C THR A 121 -7.76 -7.36 14.14
N VAL A 122 -8.61 -6.33 13.97
CA VAL A 122 -9.64 -5.97 14.97
C VAL A 122 -10.56 -7.16 15.23
N PHE A 123 -11.07 -7.76 14.16
CA PHE A 123 -11.99 -8.89 14.26
C PHE A 123 -11.36 -10.08 14.98
N VAL A 124 -10.13 -10.46 14.59
CA VAL A 124 -9.40 -11.59 15.21
C VAL A 124 -9.13 -11.33 16.69
N MET A 125 -8.76 -10.10 17.07
CA MET A 125 -8.55 -9.75 18.47
C MET A 125 -9.84 -9.79 19.29
N ASN A 126 -10.96 -9.35 18.70
CA ASN A 126 -12.28 -9.38 19.35
C ASN A 126 -12.85 -10.79 19.56
N LEU A 127 -12.35 -11.81 18.86
CA LEU A 127 -12.72 -13.20 19.13
C LEU A 127 -12.22 -13.72 20.49
N GLY A 128 -11.31 -13.00 21.17
CA GLY A 128 -10.79 -13.37 22.48
C GLY A 128 -9.90 -14.63 22.47
N VAL A 129 -9.53 -15.13 21.30
CA VAL A 129 -8.72 -16.36 21.13
C VAL A 129 -7.27 -16.12 21.59
N PHE A 130 -6.77 -14.90 21.42
CA PHE A 130 -5.40 -14.55 21.74
C PHE A 130 -5.34 -13.62 22.96
N PRO A 131 -4.49 -13.91 23.97
CA PRO A 131 -4.20 -12.97 25.03
C PRO A 131 -3.59 -11.66 24.48
N ALA A 132 -3.88 -10.52 25.12
CA ALA A 132 -3.43 -9.18 24.69
C ALA A 132 -1.92 -9.08 24.41
N ARG A 133 -1.08 -9.86 25.11
CA ARG A 133 0.38 -9.91 24.86
C ARG A 133 0.77 -10.35 23.44
N TYR A 134 -0.13 -10.99 22.70
CA TYR A 134 0.08 -11.45 21.33
C TYR A 134 -0.40 -10.48 20.26
N GLU A 135 -1.00 -9.33 20.62
CA GLU A 135 -1.50 -8.33 19.68
C GLU A 135 -0.47 -7.94 18.62
N ALA A 136 0.76 -7.66 19.04
CA ALA A 136 1.85 -7.29 18.14
C ALA A 136 2.18 -8.41 17.13
N ILE A 137 2.21 -9.67 17.58
CA ILE A 137 2.53 -10.83 16.74
C ILE A 137 1.39 -11.11 15.76
N VAL A 138 0.14 -11.06 16.22
CA VAL A 138 -1.05 -11.22 15.36
C VAL A 138 -1.06 -10.15 14.28
N HIS A 139 -0.85 -8.89 14.68
CA HIS A 139 -0.81 -7.76 13.76
C HIS A 139 0.29 -7.90 12.70
N GLN A 140 1.51 -8.28 13.10
CA GLN A 140 2.63 -8.48 12.17
C GLN A 140 2.39 -9.68 11.24
N THR A 141 1.89 -10.80 11.77
CA THR A 141 1.64 -12.02 10.99
C THR A 141 0.56 -11.80 9.93
N LEU A 142 -0.55 -11.16 10.32
CA LEU A 142 -1.58 -10.75 9.37
C LEU A 142 -1.02 -9.75 8.35
N GLY A 143 -0.16 -8.82 8.78
CA GLY A 143 0.56 -7.92 7.88
C GLY A 143 1.35 -8.65 6.80
N VAL A 144 2.19 -9.63 7.18
CA VAL A 144 2.95 -10.44 6.22
C VAL A 144 2.02 -11.19 5.27
N PHE A 145 0.97 -11.83 5.81
CA PHE A 145 0.03 -12.60 5.00
C PHE A 145 -0.69 -11.73 3.95
N PHE A 146 -1.25 -10.61 4.36
CA PHE A 146 -1.94 -9.68 3.45
C PHE A 146 -0.95 -9.09 2.43
N TYR A 147 0.17 -8.54 2.89
CA TYR A 147 1.09 -7.85 2.00
C TYR A 147 1.73 -8.78 0.98
N LEU A 148 2.22 -9.95 1.41
CA LEU A 148 2.80 -10.91 0.47
C LEU A 148 1.74 -11.44 -0.50
N GLY A 149 0.55 -11.78 -0.01
CA GLY A 149 -0.54 -12.29 -0.84
C GLY A 149 -0.95 -11.30 -1.93
N PHE A 150 -1.20 -10.04 -1.56
CA PHE A 150 -1.60 -9.01 -2.52
C PHE A 150 -0.46 -8.56 -3.45
N LEU A 151 0.79 -8.56 -2.98
CA LEU A 151 1.94 -8.28 -3.83
C LEU A 151 2.08 -9.33 -4.95
N LEU A 152 2.02 -10.62 -4.59
CA LEU A 152 2.08 -11.72 -5.55
C LEU A 152 0.89 -11.70 -6.50
N LEU A 153 -0.32 -11.51 -5.99
CA LEU A 153 -1.53 -11.43 -6.80
C LEU A 153 -1.42 -10.30 -7.83
N THR A 154 -0.99 -9.12 -7.40
CA THR A 154 -0.77 -7.95 -8.26
C THR A 154 0.25 -8.25 -9.36
N HIS A 155 1.38 -8.86 -9.01
CA HIS A 155 2.41 -9.24 -9.98
C HIS A 155 1.87 -10.22 -11.04
N ILE A 156 1.11 -11.24 -10.61
CA ILE A 156 0.51 -12.23 -11.49
C ILE A 156 -0.51 -11.57 -12.43
N ILE A 157 -1.38 -10.72 -11.91
CA ILE A 157 -2.39 -9.99 -12.69
C ILE A 157 -1.71 -9.12 -13.76
N TYR A 158 -0.76 -8.28 -13.39
CA TYR A 158 -0.05 -7.42 -14.35
C TYR A 158 0.74 -8.22 -15.39
N THR A 159 1.33 -9.34 -14.99
CA THR A 159 2.01 -10.23 -15.94
C THR A 159 1.05 -10.78 -16.98
N LYS A 160 -0.16 -11.20 -16.57
CA LYS A 160 -1.19 -11.68 -17.50
C LYS A 160 -1.74 -10.55 -18.39
N LEU A 161 -1.98 -9.36 -17.82
CA LEU A 161 -2.47 -8.20 -18.57
C LEU A 161 -1.49 -7.78 -19.67
N ILE A 162 -0.20 -7.68 -19.36
CA ILE A 162 0.81 -7.25 -20.33
C ILE A 162 1.04 -8.31 -21.40
N LYS A 163 1.01 -9.60 -21.07
CA LYS A 163 1.08 -10.68 -22.06
C LYS A 163 -0.10 -10.59 -23.04
N LYS A 164 -1.32 -10.47 -22.52
CA LYS A 164 -2.53 -10.35 -23.33
C LYS A 164 -2.48 -9.12 -24.25
N LEU A 165 -2.04 -7.97 -23.72
CA LEU A 165 -1.84 -6.77 -24.54
C LEU A 165 -0.80 -7.00 -25.63
N GLY A 166 0.33 -7.65 -25.32
CA GLY A 166 1.37 -7.97 -26.29
C GLY A 166 0.87 -8.84 -27.45
N GLU A 167 0.12 -9.91 -27.14
CA GLU A 167 -0.51 -10.79 -28.14
C GLU A 167 -1.49 -10.00 -29.04
N THR A 168 -2.30 -9.12 -28.45
CA THR A 168 -3.24 -8.28 -29.21
C THR A 168 -2.52 -7.29 -30.13
N TYR A 169 -1.35 -6.76 -29.75
CA TYR A 169 -0.56 -5.86 -30.62
C TYR A 169 0.18 -6.60 -31.73
N GLU A 170 0.55 -7.87 -31.55
CA GLU A 170 1.15 -8.70 -32.61
C GLU A 170 0.11 -9.16 -33.65
N GLU A 171 -1.17 -9.32 -33.28
CA GLU A 171 -2.24 -9.65 -34.23
C GLU A 171 -2.71 -8.47 -35.10
N ILE A 172 -2.32 -7.23 -34.78
CA ILE A 172 -2.78 -6.00 -35.46
C ILE A 172 -1.74 -5.44 -36.47
N ILE A 173 -0.56 -6.05 -36.59
CA ILE A 173 0.50 -5.69 -37.56
C ILE A 173 0.56 -6.73 -38.67
#